data_AF-A0A6J8ELP5-F1
#
_entry.id   AF-A0A6J8ELP5-F1
#
_cell.length_a   1.000
_cell.length_b   1.000
_cell.length_c   1.000
_cell.angle_alpha   90.00
_cell.angle_beta   90.00
_cell.angle_gamma   90.00
#
_symmetry.space_group_name_H-M   'P 1'
#
loop_
_entity.id
_entity.type
_entity.pdbx_description
1 polymer ?
#
loop_
_entity_poly.entity_id
_entity_poly.type
_entity_poly.pdbx_seq_one_letter_code
_entity_poly.pdbx_strand_id
1 'polypeptide(L)'
;MKARQSPVDVNCPDKNQKVEKEKRLLEESSSTETSVDINQTEGPSYSELLPEAFCDFNVDLVAWLPRETIRACCPESFRENYPRTTVIIDCAETFIQRPTNLKTRSETFSNYNSHNTAKYLVGISPHGQIMFISKAFGGRASDKFVVEKSGF
;
A
#
# COMPACT_ATOMS: atom_id res chain seq x y z
N MET A 1 3.62 57.32 28.87
CA MET A 1 2.40 56.61 28.43
C MET A 1 2.77 55.70 27.27
N LYS A 2 2.82 54.37 27.47
CA LYS A 2 3.01 53.39 26.40
C LYS A 2 1.88 52.37 26.48
N ALA A 3 1.25 52.14 25.34
CA ALA A 3 0.02 51.39 25.16
C ALA A 3 0.21 49.88 25.39
N ARG A 4 -0.86 49.23 25.87
CA ARG A 4 -1.03 47.77 25.83
C ARG A 4 -0.96 47.29 24.38
N GLN A 5 -0.13 46.30 24.10
CA GLN A 5 -0.25 45.47 22.90
C GLN A 5 -0.91 44.15 23.29
N SER A 6 -2.02 43.85 22.62
CA SER A 6 -2.74 42.57 22.64
C SER A 6 -1.90 41.46 21.98
N PRO A 7 -2.17 40.17 22.27
CA PRO A 7 -1.48 39.08 21.59
C PRO A 7 -1.78 39.14 20.09
N VAL A 8 -0.74 39.01 19.29
CA VAL A 8 -0.87 38.74 17.85
C VAL A 8 -1.31 37.29 17.69
N ASP A 9 -2.51 37.08 17.16
CA ASP A 9 -2.99 35.76 16.76
C ASP A 9 -2.06 35.20 15.68
N VAL A 10 -1.30 34.17 16.03
CA VAL A 10 -0.54 33.38 15.07
C VAL A 10 -1.55 32.54 14.31
N ASN A 11 -1.90 33.01 13.11
CA ASN A 11 -2.87 32.35 12.23
C ASN A 11 -2.35 30.94 11.88
N CYS A 12 -2.94 29.92 12.49
CA CYS A 12 -2.70 28.52 12.15
C CYS A 12 -3.47 28.23 10.85
N PRO A 13 -2.80 27.78 9.77
CA PRO A 13 -3.49 27.55 8.51
C PRO A 13 -4.65 26.57 8.71
N ASP A 14 -5.83 27.02 8.29
CA ASP A 14 -7.12 26.36 8.47
C ASP A 14 -7.05 24.91 7.93
N LYS A 15 -7.26 23.94 8.83
CA LYS A 15 -7.19 22.49 8.51
C LYS A 15 -8.18 22.12 7.40
N ASN A 16 -9.23 22.92 7.19
CA ASN A 16 -10.22 22.72 6.15
C ASN A 16 -9.68 23.02 4.75
N GLN A 17 -8.68 23.89 4.61
CA GLN A 17 -8.12 24.25 3.29
C GLN A 17 -7.21 23.16 2.70
N LYS A 18 -6.61 22.33 3.57
CA LYS A 18 -5.79 21.19 3.16
C LYS A 18 -6.66 20.01 2.73
N VAL A 19 -7.73 19.74 3.47
CA VAL A 19 -8.72 18.69 3.16
C VAL A 19 -9.44 18.98 1.85
N GLU A 20 -9.77 20.24 1.57
CA GLU A 20 -10.48 20.59 0.33
C GLU A 20 -9.59 20.52 -0.92
N LYS A 21 -8.28 20.76 -0.77
CA LYS A 21 -7.29 20.47 -1.83
C LYS A 21 -7.11 18.98 -2.07
N GLU A 22 -7.09 18.16 -1.00
CA GLU A 22 -7.03 16.70 -1.11
C GLU A 22 -8.29 16.11 -1.76
N LYS A 23 -9.48 16.62 -1.43
CA LYS A 23 -10.74 16.20 -2.06
C LYS A 23 -10.81 16.53 -3.54
N ARG A 24 -10.28 17.69 -3.96
CA ARG A 24 -10.24 18.07 -5.38
C ARG A 24 -9.26 17.20 -6.19
N LEU A 25 -8.14 16.77 -5.59
CA LEU A 25 -7.21 15.82 -6.22
C LEU A 25 -7.81 14.40 -6.32
N LEU A 26 -8.68 14.01 -5.39
CA LEU A 26 -9.43 12.75 -5.44
C LEU A 26 -10.59 12.77 -6.47
N GLU A 27 -11.20 13.93 -6.72
CA GLU A 27 -12.24 14.06 -7.76
C GLU A 27 -11.66 14.17 -9.17
N GLU A 28 -10.51 14.83 -9.36
CA GLU A 28 -9.83 14.91 -10.65
C GLU A 28 -9.19 13.56 -11.08
N SER A 29 -8.80 12.70 -10.12
CA SER A 29 -8.35 11.33 -10.42
C SER A 29 -9.49 10.35 -10.74
N SER A 30 -10.75 10.73 -10.50
CA SER A 30 -11.94 9.93 -10.83
C SER A 30 -12.39 10.08 -12.30
N SER A 31 -11.94 11.14 -13.00
CA SER A 31 -12.41 11.48 -14.36
C SER A 31 -11.47 11.06 -15.51
N THR A 32 -10.48 10.22 -15.26
CA THR A 32 -9.72 9.55 -16.33
C THR A 32 -9.79 8.04 -16.17
N GLU A 33 -10.99 7.49 -16.39
CA GLU A 33 -11.13 6.12 -16.89
C GLU A 33 -10.44 6.04 -18.25
N THR A 34 -9.13 5.84 -18.22
CA THR A 34 -8.42 5.32 -19.38
C THR A 34 -8.75 3.84 -19.41
N SER A 35 -9.79 3.49 -20.18
CA SER A 35 -10.07 2.12 -20.56
C SER A 35 -8.83 1.55 -21.23
N VAL A 36 -8.02 0.79 -20.49
CA VAL A 36 -6.93 0.01 -21.07
C VAL A 36 -7.55 -1.26 -21.62
N ASP A 37 -7.95 -1.21 -22.89
CA ASP A 37 -8.35 -2.39 -23.65
C ASP A 37 -7.12 -3.27 -23.91
N ILE A 38 -6.81 -4.15 -22.95
CA ILE A 38 -5.82 -5.22 -23.06
C ILE A 38 -6.35 -6.35 -23.94
N ASN A 39 -6.44 -6.10 -25.25
CA ASN A 39 -6.56 -7.15 -26.25
C ASN A 39 -5.37 -7.05 -27.21
N GLN A 40 -4.62 -8.15 -27.32
CA GLN A 40 -3.61 -8.50 -28.33
C GLN A 40 -2.13 -8.46 -27.88
N THR A 41 -1.70 -9.35 -26.98
CA THR A 41 -0.33 -9.88 -26.99
C THR A 41 -0.29 -11.34 -26.53
N GLU A 42 0.32 -12.20 -27.34
CA GLU A 42 0.69 -13.55 -26.95
C GLU A 42 1.98 -13.50 -26.12
N GLY A 43 1.89 -13.85 -24.82
CA GLY A 43 3.00 -13.89 -23.86
C GLY A 43 3.39 -12.51 -23.31
N PRO A 44 3.62 -12.36 -21.98
CA PRO A 44 4.64 -13.13 -21.25
C PRO A 44 4.19 -13.65 -19.86
N SER A 45 5.13 -14.29 -19.15
CA SER A 45 5.04 -14.79 -17.78
C SER A 45 4.47 -13.75 -16.79
N TYR A 46 3.80 -14.22 -15.73
CA TYR A 46 3.10 -13.48 -14.65
C TYR A 46 3.84 -12.30 -13.97
N SER A 47 5.08 -12.02 -14.36
CA SER A 47 5.88 -10.89 -13.88
C SER A 47 5.51 -9.53 -14.46
N GLU A 48 4.65 -9.44 -15.49
CA GLU A 48 4.37 -8.18 -16.21
C GLU A 48 2.90 -7.71 -16.12
N LEU A 49 2.04 -8.38 -15.34
CA LEU A 49 0.59 -8.12 -15.32
C LEU A 49 0.10 -7.17 -14.24
N LEU A 50 0.99 -6.40 -13.61
CA LEU A 50 0.59 -5.17 -12.93
C LEU A 50 1.25 -4.01 -13.67
N PRO A 51 0.59 -2.84 -13.75
CA PRO A 51 1.28 -1.65 -14.24
C PRO A 51 2.58 -1.55 -13.46
N GLU A 52 3.71 -1.53 -14.16
CA GLU A 52 5.02 -1.23 -13.55
C GLU A 52 4.88 0.01 -12.63
N ALA A 53 3.93 0.91 -12.93
CA ALA A 53 3.50 2.05 -12.13
C ALA A 53 3.12 1.78 -10.65
N PHE A 54 2.61 0.61 -10.24
CA PHE A 54 2.30 0.38 -8.80
C PHE A 54 3.57 0.05 -7.99
N CYS A 55 4.54 -0.62 -8.60
CA CYS A 55 5.86 -0.86 -8.01
C CYS A 55 6.80 0.35 -8.19
N ASP A 56 6.75 1.03 -9.33
CA ASP A 56 7.66 2.13 -9.67
C ASP A 56 7.35 3.44 -8.93
N PHE A 57 6.09 3.68 -8.54
CA PHE A 57 5.73 4.90 -7.80
C PHE A 57 6.17 4.89 -6.33
N ASN A 58 6.55 3.73 -5.77
CA ASN A 58 6.71 3.57 -4.31
C ASN A 58 8.07 3.06 -3.84
N VAL A 59 9.07 2.89 -4.72
CA VAL A 59 10.40 2.41 -4.28
C VAL A 59 11.08 3.41 -3.34
N ASP A 60 10.82 4.71 -3.51
CA ASP A 60 11.35 5.77 -2.63
C ASP A 60 10.53 5.95 -1.33
N LEU A 61 9.29 5.47 -1.29
CA LEU A 61 8.37 5.62 -0.14
C LEU A 61 8.40 4.43 0.81
N VAL A 62 8.79 3.24 0.33
CA VAL A 62 8.86 2.02 1.12
C VAL A 62 10.31 1.77 1.53
N ALA A 63 10.72 2.42 2.61
CA ALA A 63 12.05 2.28 3.18
C ALA A 63 12.08 1.30 4.36
N TRP A 64 13.14 0.50 4.44
CA TRP A 64 13.41 -0.30 5.63
C TRP A 64 13.96 0.58 6.75
N LEU A 65 13.25 0.63 7.89
CA LEU A 65 13.64 1.48 9.00
C LEU A 65 14.78 0.85 9.84
N PRO A 66 15.72 1.66 10.37
CA PRO A 66 16.67 1.21 11.38
C PRO A 66 15.95 0.71 12.64
N ARG A 67 16.56 -0.25 13.35
CA ARG A 67 15.97 -0.83 14.57
C ARG A 67 15.76 0.19 15.67
N GLU A 68 16.63 1.19 15.75
CA GLU A 68 16.58 2.28 16.70
C GLU A 68 15.31 3.11 16.49
N THR A 69 15.00 3.45 15.23
CA THR A 69 13.78 4.17 14.84
C THR A 69 12.54 3.34 15.14
N ILE A 70 12.53 2.06 14.79
CA ILE A 70 11.40 1.16 15.06
C ILE A 70 11.12 1.11 16.57
N ARG A 71 12.16 0.96 17.40
CA ARG A 71 12.01 0.90 18.87
C ARG A 71 11.55 2.23 19.47
N ALA A 72 12.04 3.35 18.96
CA ALA A 72 11.67 4.68 19.44
C ALA A 72 10.20 5.01 19.15
N CYS A 73 9.67 4.58 18.01
CA CYS A 73 8.27 4.81 17.62
C CYS A 73 7.34 3.65 18.03
N CYS A 74 7.87 2.54 18.55
CA CYS A 74 7.07 1.37 18.88
C CYS A 74 6.00 1.69 19.95
N PRO A 75 4.72 1.34 19.73
CA PRO A 75 3.67 1.48 20.75
C PRO A 75 4.03 0.76 22.05
N GLU A 76 3.57 1.29 23.17
CA GLU A 76 3.88 0.76 24.51
C GLU A 76 3.47 -0.71 24.68
N SER A 77 2.27 -1.07 24.21
CA SER A 77 1.78 -2.44 24.23
C SER A 77 2.70 -3.42 23.49
N PHE A 78 3.31 -3.01 22.38
CA PHE A 78 4.31 -3.82 21.68
C PHE A 78 5.64 -3.85 22.40
N ARG A 79 6.07 -2.73 23.01
CA ARG A 79 7.34 -2.66 23.76
C ARG A 79 7.33 -3.57 24.99
N GLU A 80 6.21 -3.65 25.67
CA GLU A 80 6.04 -4.48 26.87
C GLU A 80 5.92 -5.96 26.54
N ASN A 81 5.06 -6.30 25.57
CA ASN A 81 4.74 -7.70 25.28
C ASN A 81 5.67 -8.32 24.22
N TYR A 82 6.18 -7.51 23.30
CA TYR A 82 6.94 -7.95 22.12
C TYR A 82 8.16 -7.04 21.81
N PRO A 83 9.09 -6.83 22.77
CA PRO A 83 10.16 -5.82 22.67
C PRO A 83 11.15 -6.02 21.52
N ARG A 84 11.16 -7.22 20.91
CA ARG A 84 12.07 -7.57 19.80
C ARG A 84 11.39 -7.55 18.43
N THR A 85 10.10 -7.22 18.35
CA THR A 85 9.40 -7.13 17.07
C THR A 85 9.94 -5.96 16.27
N THR A 86 10.37 -6.25 15.06
CA THR A 86 10.87 -5.24 14.10
C THR A 86 9.91 -5.07 12.94
N VAL A 87 9.26 -6.15 12.53
CA VAL A 87 8.37 -6.21 11.38
C VAL A 87 7.26 -7.24 11.66
N ILE A 88 6.06 -6.91 11.23
CA ILE A 88 4.89 -7.78 11.20
C ILE A 88 4.63 -8.03 9.72
N ILE A 89 4.55 -9.30 9.33
CA ILE A 89 4.29 -9.68 7.93
C ILE A 89 2.88 -10.24 7.79
N ASP A 90 2.24 -9.91 6.68
CA ASP A 90 0.92 -10.45 6.33
C ASP A 90 0.75 -10.58 4.81
N CYS A 91 -0.03 -11.57 4.38
CA CYS A 91 -0.41 -11.74 2.98
C CYS A 91 -1.71 -10.95 2.72
N ALA A 92 -1.57 -9.77 2.13
CA ALA A 92 -2.70 -8.92 1.77
C ALA A 92 -3.24 -9.27 0.38
N GLU A 93 -4.54 -9.05 0.18
CA GLU A 93 -5.21 -9.17 -1.11
C GLU A 93 -5.90 -7.86 -1.49
N THR A 94 -5.75 -7.45 -2.75
CA THR A 94 -6.49 -6.32 -3.34
C THR A 94 -7.34 -6.80 -4.50
N PHE A 95 -8.57 -6.30 -4.61
CA PHE A 95 -9.45 -6.59 -5.74
C PHE A 95 -8.86 -6.09 -7.05
N ILE A 96 -8.94 -6.91 -8.08
CA ILE A 96 -8.56 -6.53 -9.45
C ILE A 96 -9.76 -6.66 -10.36
N GLN A 97 -9.72 -5.94 -11.48
CA GLN A 97 -10.69 -6.14 -12.55
C GLN A 97 -10.62 -7.60 -13.03
N ARG A 98 -11.78 -8.18 -13.28
CA ARG A 98 -11.91 -9.56 -13.79
C ARG A 98 -11.10 -9.71 -15.08
N PRO A 99 -10.05 -10.54 -15.10
CA PRO A 99 -9.24 -10.71 -16.32
C PRO A 99 -10.08 -11.27 -17.47
N THR A 100 -9.80 -10.84 -18.70
CA THR A 100 -10.43 -11.38 -19.92
C THR A 100 -9.95 -12.80 -20.20
N ASN A 101 -8.65 -13.05 -20.02
CA ASN A 101 -8.04 -14.36 -20.15
C ASN A 101 -8.57 -15.33 -19.07
N LEU A 102 -9.11 -16.47 -19.50
CA LEU A 102 -9.72 -17.47 -18.61
C LEU A 102 -8.71 -18.12 -17.65
N LYS A 103 -7.48 -18.35 -18.11
CA LYS A 103 -6.40 -18.93 -17.27
C LYS A 103 -6.06 -17.96 -16.14
N THR A 104 -5.74 -16.71 -16.50
CA THR A 104 -5.42 -15.65 -15.53
C THR A 104 -6.58 -15.38 -14.58
N ARG A 105 -7.82 -15.39 -15.09
CA ARG A 105 -9.03 -15.28 -14.26
C ARG A 105 -9.12 -16.41 -13.24
N SER A 106 -8.78 -17.64 -13.62
CA SER A 106 -8.81 -18.78 -12.69
C SER A 106 -7.73 -18.71 -11.60
N GLU A 107 -6.56 -18.18 -11.94
CA GLU A 107 -5.41 -18.07 -11.02
C GLU A 107 -5.49 -16.87 -10.08
N THR A 108 -6.16 -15.80 -10.53
CA THR A 108 -6.41 -14.61 -9.71
C THR A 108 -7.68 -14.74 -8.88
N PHE A 109 -8.52 -15.74 -9.12
CA PHE A 109 -9.73 -15.92 -8.32
C PHE A 109 -9.40 -16.42 -6.91
N SER A 110 -9.65 -15.57 -5.92
CA SER A 110 -9.57 -15.93 -4.52
C SER A 110 -10.92 -16.49 -4.07
N ASN A 111 -10.89 -17.74 -3.61
CA ASN A 111 -12.09 -18.40 -3.09
C ASN A 111 -12.60 -17.72 -1.81
N TYR A 112 -11.69 -17.19 -0.98
CA TYR A 112 -12.04 -16.50 0.26
C TYR A 112 -12.84 -15.22 -0.04
N ASN A 113 -12.36 -14.42 -0.99
CA ASN A 113 -12.96 -13.15 -1.36
C ASN A 113 -14.07 -13.27 -2.42
N SER A 114 -14.26 -14.45 -3.00
CA SER A 114 -15.18 -14.69 -4.12
C SER A 114 -15.00 -13.70 -5.29
N HIS A 115 -13.76 -13.25 -5.50
CA HIS A 115 -13.42 -12.24 -6.49
C HIS A 115 -12.02 -12.48 -7.07
N ASN A 116 -11.73 -11.84 -8.20
CA ASN A 116 -10.37 -11.77 -8.72
C ASN A 116 -9.55 -10.81 -7.86
N THR A 117 -8.45 -11.28 -7.29
CA THR A 117 -7.55 -10.51 -6.44
C THR A 117 -6.09 -10.69 -6.85
N ALA A 118 -5.28 -9.70 -6.51
CA ALA A 118 -3.84 -9.80 -6.46
C ALA A 118 -3.41 -9.95 -4.99
N LYS A 119 -2.60 -10.96 -4.71
CA LYS A 119 -2.05 -11.27 -3.38
C LYS A 119 -0.58 -10.85 -3.30
N TYR A 120 -0.14 -10.31 -2.17
CA TYR A 120 1.26 -9.92 -1.97
C TYR A 120 1.62 -9.94 -0.49
N LEU A 121 2.91 -10.09 -0.18
CA LEU A 121 3.40 -9.99 1.18
C LEU A 121 3.66 -8.52 1.51
N VAL A 122 3.14 -8.06 2.65
CA VAL A 122 3.43 -6.74 3.21
C VAL A 122 4.20 -6.92 4.51
N GLY A 123 5.28 -6.16 4.68
CA GLY A 123 5.99 -6.02 5.95
C GLY A 123 5.73 -4.64 6.55
N ILE A 124 5.20 -4.60 7.78
CA ILE A 124 4.80 -3.37 8.47
C ILE A 124 5.58 -3.26 9.78
N SER A 125 6.05 -2.06 10.14
CA SER A 125 6.64 -1.81 11.45
C SER A 125 5.57 -1.92 12.55
N PRO A 126 5.95 -2.20 13.81
CA PRO A 126 5.01 -2.17 14.94
C PRO A 126 4.23 -0.86 15.11
N HIS A 127 4.71 0.26 14.56
CA HIS A 127 4.02 1.55 14.58
C HIS A 127 3.14 1.79 13.33
N GLY A 128 3.06 0.82 12.41
CA GLY A 128 2.16 0.87 11.24
C GLY A 128 2.78 1.39 9.95
N GLN A 129 4.09 1.64 9.90
CA GLN A 129 4.76 2.06 8.66
C GLN A 129 4.99 0.86 7.74
N ILE A 130 4.59 0.95 6.47
CA ILE A 130 4.93 -0.06 5.46
C ILE A 130 6.43 0.02 5.17
N MET A 131 7.13 -1.11 5.32
CA MET A 131 8.59 -1.24 5.13
C MET A 131 8.95 -2.22 4.02
N PHE A 132 7.99 -3.01 3.54
CA PHE A 132 8.20 -3.98 2.47
C PHE A 132 6.87 -4.28 1.76
N ILE A 133 6.92 -4.41 0.44
CA ILE A 133 5.84 -4.93 -0.40
C ILE A 133 6.49 -5.86 -1.42
N SER A 134 6.05 -7.11 -1.51
CA SER A 134 6.56 -8.05 -2.51
C SER A 134 5.98 -7.77 -3.90
N LYS A 135 6.51 -8.45 -4.92
CA LYS A 135 5.77 -8.64 -6.18
C LYS A 135 4.41 -9.29 -5.89
N ALA A 136 3.43 -8.99 -6.73
CA ALA A 136 2.12 -9.59 -6.60
C ALA A 136 2.05 -10.99 -7.23
N PHE A 137 1.13 -11.77 -6.70
CA PHE A 137 0.77 -13.12 -7.09
C PHE A 137 -0.74 -13.17 -7.37
N GLY A 138 -1.20 -14.19 -8.09
CA GLY A 138 -2.64 -14.41 -8.25
C GLY A 138 -3.31 -14.69 -6.91
N GLY A 139 -4.53 -14.22 -6.70
CA GLY A 139 -5.33 -14.42 -5.48
C GLY A 139 -5.46 -15.87 -5.02
N ARG A 140 -5.33 -16.84 -5.93
CA ARG A 140 -5.36 -18.28 -5.61
C ARG A 140 -4.06 -18.80 -4.99
N ALA A 141 -2.97 -18.05 -5.03
CA ALA A 141 -1.70 -18.44 -4.44
C ALA A 141 -1.84 -18.65 -2.92
N SER A 142 -1.18 -19.68 -2.39
CA SER A 142 -1.15 -19.92 -0.94
C SER A 142 -0.20 -18.95 -0.26
N ASP A 143 -0.51 -18.57 0.98
CA ASP A 143 0.30 -17.62 1.74
C ASP A 143 1.73 -18.16 1.95
N LYS A 144 1.86 -19.47 2.16
CA LYS A 144 3.17 -20.14 2.22
C LYS A 144 3.99 -19.90 0.94
N PHE A 145 3.37 -20.09 -0.23
CA PHE A 145 4.05 -19.88 -1.51
C PHE A 145 4.44 -18.41 -1.69
N VAL A 146 3.55 -17.48 -1.32
CA VAL A 146 3.81 -16.04 -1.39
C VAL A 146 4.99 -15.67 -0.50
N VAL A 147 5.03 -16.11 0.76
CA VAL A 147 6.14 -15.85 1.67
C VAL A 147 7.46 -16.40 1.10
N GLU A 148 7.49 -17.65 0.65
CA GLU A 148 8.69 -18.29 0.08
C GLU A 148 9.23 -17.61 -1.19
N LYS A 149 8.36 -16.94 -1.96
CA LYS A 149 8.70 -16.30 -3.24
C LYS A 149 8.74 -14.77 -3.17
N SER A 150 8.41 -14.19 -2.02
CA SER A 150 8.28 -12.73 -1.84
C SER A 150 9.60 -11.98 -1.95
N GLY A 151 10.72 -12.63 -1.64
CA GLY A 151 12.03 -11.97 -1.51
C GLY A 151 12.25 -11.26 -0.17
N PHE A 152 11.38 -11.52 0.81
CA PHE A 152 11.57 -11.14 2.21
C PHE A 152 12.64 -12.02 2.88
#